data_AF-A0A838F2C0-F1
#
_entry.id   AF-A0A838F2C0-F1
#
_cell.length_a   1.000
_cell.length_b   1.000
_cell.length_c   1.000
_cell.angle_alpha   90.00
_cell.angle_beta   90.00
_cell.angle_gamma   90.00
#
_symmetry.space_group_name_H-M   'P 1'
#
loop_
_entity.id
_entity.type
_entity.pdbx_description
1 polymer ?
#
loop_
_entity_poly.entity_id
_entity_poly.type
_entity_poly.pdbx_seq_one_letter_code
_entity_poly.pdbx_strand_id
1 'polypeptide(L)'
;MKIFSYLLLLSLLTFSFKPSFSQLIVGTVATPEELAGSLVGSGVTITNVTLNCPNGGWGSFDGTNSNIGIDSGIILACGSINNAVGPNFSGGITTAFGTTGDQDLTDLAGQETHDACVLEFDLAASSDSINFSYVFASDEYTEYVNSINDIFAFFISGPGITGEQNIALVPGTTDPVAINTVNCLNGSLYYICNDPLNSQCDATYNCPTDASLTTIEYDGFTTVLTAVANVQPCQTYHLKLAIADASDEILDSGVFIKASSLSTAASSVTVSTPYNDPITNLPAVVEGCFSATVEVQTCNPSTDSVALHYTISGTATNGTDYNQIADSIFIPPGLSSANLIIDPLVDGVSESSETVTLYFYSTSPSNPYDSVTILILDSLIAIASPDTVICVGQSASLTVNDA
;
A
#
# COMPACT_ATOMS: atom_id res chain seq x y z
N MET A 1 48.31 -73.41 16.49
CA MET A 1 47.34 -73.53 15.38
C MET A 1 45.99 -73.02 15.85
N LYS A 2 45.61 -71.80 15.47
CA LYS A 2 44.25 -71.24 15.39
C LYS A 2 44.38 -69.74 15.09
N ILE A 3 44.14 -69.35 13.84
CA ILE A 3 44.00 -67.97 13.39
C ILE A 3 42.50 -67.74 13.23
N PHE A 4 41.95 -66.78 13.97
CA PHE A 4 40.58 -66.30 13.80
C PHE A 4 40.60 -65.12 12.83
N SER A 5 40.07 -65.28 11.63
CA SER A 5 39.76 -64.18 10.71
C SER A 5 38.33 -63.70 10.97
N TYR A 6 38.18 -62.46 11.42
CA TYR A 6 36.91 -61.74 11.39
C TYR A 6 36.78 -61.03 10.03
N LEU A 7 35.84 -61.47 9.21
CA LEU A 7 35.40 -60.72 8.04
C LEU A 7 34.40 -59.65 8.52
N LEU A 8 34.80 -58.38 8.49
CA LEU A 8 33.90 -57.25 8.70
C LEU A 8 33.27 -56.90 7.34
N LEU A 9 31.98 -57.20 7.17
CA LEU A 9 31.22 -56.82 5.98
C LEU A 9 30.83 -55.34 6.13
N LEU A 10 31.53 -54.45 5.42
CA LEU A 10 31.21 -53.03 5.38
C LEU A 10 30.07 -52.81 4.37
N SER A 11 28.84 -52.70 4.88
CA SER A 11 27.66 -52.27 4.13
C SER A 11 27.82 -50.78 3.78
N LEU A 12 28.06 -50.48 2.50
CA LEU A 12 28.13 -49.11 2.00
C LEU A 12 26.70 -48.57 1.87
N LEU A 13 26.24 -47.80 2.86
CA LEU A 13 24.96 -47.10 2.81
C LEU A 13 25.09 -45.94 1.82
N THR A 14 24.60 -46.12 0.58
CA THR A 14 24.48 -45.03 -0.39
C THR A 14 23.34 -44.12 0.04
N PHE A 15 23.66 -43.03 0.74
CA PHE A 15 22.71 -41.94 1.00
C PHE A 15 22.45 -41.22 -0.32
N SER A 16 21.27 -41.42 -0.90
CA SER A 16 20.83 -40.66 -2.06
C SER A 16 20.50 -39.24 -1.59
N PHE A 17 21.41 -38.29 -1.80
CA PHE A 17 21.12 -36.87 -1.60
C PHE A 17 20.15 -36.45 -2.70
N LYS A 18 18.87 -36.28 -2.35
CA LYS A 18 17.96 -35.53 -3.22
C LYS A 18 18.40 -34.06 -3.20
N PRO A 19 18.56 -33.39 -4.35
CA PRO A 19 18.72 -31.94 -4.34
C PRO A 19 17.51 -31.31 -3.65
N SER A 20 17.76 -30.46 -2.66
CA SER A 20 16.74 -29.62 -2.03
C SER A 20 16.79 -28.28 -2.75
N PHE A 21 15.69 -27.93 -3.41
CA PHE A 21 15.55 -26.62 -4.02
C PHE A 21 15.05 -25.63 -2.97
N SER A 22 15.46 -24.38 -3.11
CA SER A 22 14.87 -23.24 -2.41
C SER A 22 13.48 -23.03 -3.03
N GLN A 23 12.41 -23.10 -2.25
CA GLN A 23 11.04 -23.08 -2.81
C GLN A 23 10.10 -22.27 -1.93
N LEU A 24 9.02 -21.79 -2.56
CA LEU A 24 7.86 -21.31 -1.85
C LEU A 24 7.34 -22.40 -0.91
N ILE A 25 6.97 -22.02 0.31
CA ILE A 25 6.27 -22.90 1.25
C ILE A 25 4.90 -22.31 1.48
N VAL A 26 3.86 -23.12 1.33
CA VAL A 26 2.49 -22.74 1.68
C VAL A 26 2.04 -23.44 2.96
N GLY A 27 1.19 -22.76 3.72
CA GLY A 27 0.68 -23.24 5.00
C GLY A 27 -0.81 -22.99 5.15
N THR A 28 -1.46 -23.80 5.98
CA THR A 28 -2.84 -23.57 6.38
C THR A 28 -2.89 -22.55 7.52
N VAL A 29 -3.86 -21.65 7.49
CA VAL A 29 -4.18 -20.74 8.59
C VAL A 29 -5.47 -21.22 9.27
N ALA A 30 -5.61 -21.04 10.59
CA ALA A 30 -6.69 -21.68 11.34
C ALA A 30 -8.04 -20.95 11.19
N THR A 31 -8.03 -19.62 11.06
CA THR A 31 -9.25 -18.82 10.90
C THR A 31 -9.11 -17.67 9.89
N PRO A 32 -10.23 -17.18 9.32
CA PRO A 32 -10.24 -15.97 8.50
C PRO A 32 -9.65 -14.74 9.22
N GLU A 33 -9.89 -14.60 10.51
CA GLU A 33 -9.37 -13.48 11.30
C GLU A 33 -7.85 -13.52 11.44
N GLU A 34 -7.26 -14.70 11.62
CA GLU A 34 -5.79 -14.86 11.60
C GLU A 34 -5.22 -14.54 10.21
N LEU A 35 -5.91 -14.93 9.14
CA LEU A 35 -5.52 -14.66 7.77
C LEU A 35 -5.49 -13.15 7.50
N ALA A 36 -6.61 -12.46 7.69
CA ALA A 36 -6.71 -11.01 7.49
C ALA A 36 -5.82 -10.25 8.49
N GLY A 37 -5.73 -10.73 9.73
CA GLY A 37 -4.88 -10.14 10.77
C GLY A 37 -3.39 -10.11 10.40
N SER A 38 -2.92 -11.08 9.63
CA SER A 38 -1.53 -11.10 9.14
C SER A 38 -1.20 -9.97 8.15
N LEU A 39 -2.21 -9.39 7.50
CA LEU A 39 -2.06 -8.28 6.56
C LEU A 39 -1.86 -6.94 7.26
N VAL A 40 -2.32 -6.83 8.51
CA VAL A 40 -2.40 -5.58 9.27
C VAL A 40 -1.01 -5.05 9.61
N GLY A 41 -0.70 -3.87 9.10
CA GLY A 41 0.50 -3.09 9.38
C GLY A 41 0.22 -1.93 10.34
N SER A 42 1.06 -0.89 10.29
CA SER A 42 0.89 0.29 11.16
C SER A 42 -0.35 1.11 10.81
N GLY A 43 -0.93 1.78 11.82
CA GLY A 43 -1.98 2.77 11.63
C GLY A 43 -3.34 2.23 11.20
N VAL A 44 -3.49 0.91 11.11
CA VAL A 44 -4.74 0.27 10.68
C VAL A 44 -5.26 -0.70 11.73
N THR A 45 -6.57 -0.85 11.80
CA THR A 45 -7.22 -1.94 12.53
C THR A 45 -8.34 -2.52 11.68
N ILE A 46 -8.53 -3.84 11.74
CA ILE A 46 -9.58 -4.52 10.98
C ILE A 46 -10.65 -5.14 11.88
N THR A 47 -11.86 -5.25 11.35
CA THR A 47 -13.01 -5.91 11.98
C THR A 47 -13.89 -6.60 10.94
N ASN A 48 -14.89 -7.37 11.36
CA ASN A 48 -15.92 -7.97 10.48
C ASN A 48 -15.33 -8.81 9.33
N VAL A 49 -14.33 -9.63 9.63
CA VAL A 49 -13.67 -10.48 8.63
C VAL A 49 -14.61 -11.59 8.15
N THR A 50 -14.75 -11.72 6.84
CA THR A 50 -15.46 -12.83 6.18
C THR A 50 -14.58 -13.44 5.09
N LEU A 51 -14.69 -14.74 4.90
CA LEU A 51 -13.96 -15.47 3.87
C LEU A 51 -14.94 -16.40 3.15
N ASN A 52 -15.08 -16.19 1.86
CA ASN A 52 -15.81 -17.07 0.94
C ASN A 52 -14.82 -17.58 -0.10
N CYS A 53 -14.20 -18.73 0.18
CA CYS A 53 -13.23 -19.36 -0.69
C CYS A 53 -13.44 -20.88 -0.72
N PRO A 54 -13.13 -21.53 -1.86
CA PRO A 54 -13.02 -22.98 -1.91
C PRO A 54 -12.02 -23.52 -0.89
N ASN A 55 -12.30 -24.72 -0.37
CA ASN A 55 -11.43 -25.35 0.63
C ASN A 55 -10.07 -25.71 0.02
N GLY A 56 -9.02 -25.04 0.50
CA GLY A 56 -7.66 -25.20 -0.03
C GLY A 56 -7.23 -24.10 -1.02
N GLY A 57 -8.09 -23.13 -1.33
CA GLY A 57 -7.77 -21.95 -2.15
C GLY A 57 -7.19 -20.77 -1.37
N TRP A 58 -6.84 -20.95 -0.10
CA TRP A 58 -6.31 -19.87 0.73
C TRP A 58 -5.38 -20.40 1.83
N GLY A 59 -4.43 -19.57 2.25
CA GLY A 59 -3.51 -19.90 3.33
C GLY A 59 -2.40 -18.86 3.51
N SER A 60 -1.35 -19.25 4.21
CA SER A 60 -0.13 -18.45 4.35
C SER A 60 0.94 -18.92 3.38
N PHE A 61 1.94 -18.07 3.13
CA PHE A 61 3.16 -18.48 2.45
C PHE A 61 4.42 -17.93 3.12
N ASP A 62 5.52 -18.66 2.96
CA ASP A 62 6.90 -18.22 3.18
C ASP A 62 7.62 -18.22 1.82
N GLY A 63 7.96 -17.01 1.38
CA GLY A 63 8.63 -16.71 0.13
C GLY A 63 10.06 -16.23 0.31
N THR A 64 10.63 -16.29 1.53
CA THR A 64 12.02 -15.87 1.83
C THR A 64 13.04 -16.49 0.87
N ASN A 65 12.73 -17.70 0.41
CA ASN A 65 13.54 -18.56 -0.42
C ASN A 65 12.98 -18.70 -1.85
N SER A 66 12.05 -17.80 -2.24
CA SER A 66 11.34 -17.80 -3.51
C SER A 66 11.66 -16.53 -4.34
N ASN A 67 11.52 -16.63 -5.66
CA ASN A 67 11.61 -15.54 -6.62
C ASN A 67 10.36 -14.64 -6.65
N ILE A 68 9.32 -14.94 -5.85
CA ILE A 68 8.07 -14.16 -5.78
C ILE A 68 8.27 -12.72 -5.27
N GLY A 69 9.41 -12.43 -4.61
CA GLY A 69 9.75 -11.07 -4.17
C GLY A 69 9.04 -10.60 -2.89
N ILE A 70 8.31 -11.49 -2.21
CA ILE A 70 7.68 -11.25 -0.91
C ILE A 70 8.13 -12.34 0.07
N ASP A 71 8.67 -11.94 1.23
CA ASP A 71 9.20 -12.89 2.22
C ASP A 71 8.11 -13.72 2.90
N SER A 72 6.96 -13.11 3.20
CA SER A 72 5.86 -13.79 3.90
C SER A 72 4.53 -13.08 3.70
N GLY A 73 3.43 -13.82 3.81
CA GLY A 73 2.11 -13.25 3.62
C GLY A 73 1.00 -14.28 3.56
N ILE A 74 -0.11 -13.89 2.92
CA ILE A 74 -1.21 -14.80 2.58
C ILE A 74 -1.26 -15.04 1.08
N ILE A 75 -1.78 -16.20 0.70
CA ILE A 75 -2.12 -16.53 -0.67
C ILE A 75 -3.62 -16.77 -0.77
N LEU A 76 -4.26 -16.18 -1.78
CA LEU A 76 -5.60 -16.52 -2.25
C LEU A 76 -5.47 -17.04 -3.68
N ALA A 77 -6.18 -18.10 -4.03
CA ALA A 77 -6.11 -18.73 -5.34
C ALA A 77 -7.48 -19.26 -5.76
N CYS A 78 -7.73 -19.26 -7.07
CA CYS A 78 -8.84 -19.99 -7.69
C CYS A 78 -8.55 -21.50 -7.77
N GLY A 79 -7.30 -21.90 -7.58
CA GLY A 79 -6.86 -23.29 -7.43
C GLY A 79 -6.43 -23.70 -6.03
N SER A 80 -5.90 -24.91 -5.89
CA SER A 80 -5.27 -25.30 -4.61
C SER A 80 -3.97 -24.52 -4.41
N ILE A 81 -3.79 -23.90 -3.22
CA ILE A 81 -2.52 -23.21 -2.90
C ILE A 81 -1.30 -24.14 -2.92
N ASN A 82 -1.49 -25.46 -2.80
CA ASN A 82 -0.41 -26.43 -2.92
C ASN A 82 0.14 -26.51 -4.35
N ASN A 83 -0.65 -26.11 -5.34
CA ASN A 83 -0.23 -26.04 -6.74
C ASN A 83 0.73 -24.88 -6.95
N ALA A 84 0.69 -23.81 -6.14
CA ALA A 84 1.60 -22.68 -6.27
C ALA A 84 3.07 -23.03 -5.95
N VAL A 85 3.32 -24.15 -5.27
CA VAL A 85 4.65 -24.56 -4.80
C VAL A 85 5.47 -25.11 -5.97
N GLY A 86 6.49 -24.36 -6.38
CA GLY A 86 7.39 -24.78 -7.44
C GLY A 86 8.43 -25.83 -7.01
N PRO A 87 9.42 -26.11 -7.86
CA PRO A 87 9.70 -25.43 -9.14
C PRO A 87 8.67 -25.75 -10.24
N ASN A 88 8.41 -24.80 -11.14
CA ASN A 88 7.52 -24.91 -12.31
C ASN A 88 7.93 -26.06 -13.23
N PHE A 89 7.38 -27.24 -13.00
CA PHE A 89 7.59 -28.43 -13.83
C PHE A 89 6.37 -28.75 -14.71
N SER A 90 5.25 -28.04 -14.53
CA SER A 90 3.98 -28.26 -15.20
C SER A 90 3.41 -26.93 -15.68
N GLY A 91 3.37 -26.71 -16.99
CA GLY A 91 2.73 -25.51 -17.58
C GLY A 91 1.20 -25.59 -17.60
N GLY A 92 0.59 -25.75 -16.43
CA GLY A 92 -0.86 -25.94 -16.25
C GLY A 92 -1.22 -26.91 -15.13
N ILE A 93 -0.55 -26.80 -13.98
CA ILE A 93 -1.05 -27.45 -12.78
C ILE A 93 -2.43 -26.86 -12.44
N THR A 94 -3.38 -27.67 -11.97
CA THR A 94 -4.74 -27.16 -11.71
C THR A 94 -5.46 -27.88 -10.59
N THR A 95 -6.38 -27.18 -9.94
CA THR A 95 -7.49 -27.73 -9.20
C THR A 95 -8.76 -26.94 -9.49
N ALA A 96 -9.51 -27.37 -10.50
CA ALA A 96 -10.89 -26.96 -10.72
C ALA A 96 -11.77 -27.32 -9.51
N PHE A 97 -12.24 -26.33 -8.74
CA PHE A 97 -13.16 -26.56 -7.63
C PHE A 97 -14.61 -26.70 -8.10
N GLY A 98 -14.96 -26.14 -9.26
CA GLY A 98 -16.31 -26.19 -9.83
C GLY A 98 -17.32 -25.38 -9.04
N THR A 99 -16.86 -24.27 -8.46
CA THR A 99 -17.62 -23.31 -7.66
C THR A 99 -17.89 -22.03 -8.45
N THR A 100 -18.85 -21.24 -7.98
CA THR A 100 -19.26 -20.00 -8.66
C THR A 100 -18.17 -18.93 -8.57
N GLY A 101 -18.05 -18.08 -9.60
CA GLY A 101 -17.21 -16.89 -9.54
C GLY A 101 -17.82 -15.73 -8.75
N ASP A 102 -17.33 -14.53 -9.07
CA ASP A 102 -17.71 -13.26 -8.43
C ASP A 102 -18.21 -12.26 -9.49
N GLN A 103 -19.32 -11.57 -9.19
CA GLN A 103 -19.94 -10.67 -10.17
C GLN A 103 -19.09 -9.42 -10.44
N ASP A 104 -18.42 -8.86 -9.42
CA ASP A 104 -17.60 -7.66 -9.60
C ASP A 104 -16.34 -7.99 -10.41
N LEU A 105 -15.77 -9.20 -10.22
CA LEU A 105 -14.71 -9.71 -11.08
C LEU A 105 -15.19 -10.01 -12.50
N THR A 106 -16.40 -10.55 -12.66
CA THR A 106 -17.01 -10.81 -13.99
C THR A 106 -17.15 -9.52 -14.80
N ASP A 107 -17.63 -8.45 -14.16
CA ASP A 107 -17.78 -7.14 -14.78
C ASP A 107 -16.43 -6.52 -15.15
N LEU A 108 -15.41 -6.73 -14.33
CA LEU A 108 -14.06 -6.20 -14.54
C LEU A 108 -13.25 -6.99 -15.59
N ALA A 109 -13.38 -8.32 -15.62
CA ALA A 109 -12.72 -9.20 -16.58
C ALA A 109 -13.39 -9.16 -17.96
N GLY A 110 -14.69 -8.82 -18.01
CA GLY A 110 -15.49 -8.87 -19.24
C GLY A 110 -15.86 -10.31 -19.67
N GLN A 111 -15.69 -11.28 -18.78
CA GLN A 111 -15.94 -12.70 -18.96
C GLN A 111 -16.57 -13.27 -17.67
N GLU A 112 -17.42 -14.30 -17.79
CA GLU A 112 -17.93 -15.02 -16.63
C GLU A 112 -16.76 -15.60 -15.83
N THR A 113 -16.84 -15.53 -14.50
CA THR A 113 -15.78 -16.03 -13.61
C THR A 113 -16.20 -17.28 -12.86
N HIS A 114 -15.21 -18.07 -12.43
CA HIS A 114 -15.37 -19.32 -11.68
C HIS A 114 -14.39 -19.37 -10.50
N ASP A 115 -14.65 -20.27 -9.55
CA ASP A 115 -13.72 -20.57 -8.47
C ASP A 115 -13.23 -19.37 -7.65
N ALA A 116 -14.15 -18.43 -7.41
CA ALA A 116 -13.81 -17.21 -6.70
C ALA A 116 -13.39 -17.47 -5.24
N CYS A 117 -12.25 -16.91 -4.86
CA CYS A 117 -11.82 -16.78 -3.47
C CYS A 117 -11.86 -15.31 -3.04
N VAL A 118 -12.75 -15.01 -2.09
CA VAL A 118 -13.07 -13.66 -1.63
C VAL A 118 -12.82 -13.51 -0.13
N LEU A 119 -11.95 -12.56 0.24
CA LEU A 119 -11.69 -12.14 1.62
C LEU A 119 -12.21 -10.71 1.80
N GLU A 120 -13.07 -10.48 2.79
CA GLU A 120 -13.62 -9.15 3.08
C GLU A 120 -13.43 -8.80 4.56
N PHE A 121 -13.27 -7.50 4.83
CA PHE A 121 -13.19 -6.97 6.19
C PHE A 121 -13.36 -5.45 6.19
N ASP A 122 -13.73 -4.92 7.34
CA ASP A 122 -13.74 -3.47 7.56
C ASP A 122 -12.37 -3.00 8.07
N LEU A 123 -11.89 -1.87 7.57
CA LEU A 123 -10.62 -1.23 7.88
C LEU A 123 -10.85 0.15 8.47
N ALA A 124 -10.37 0.41 9.69
CA ALA A 124 -10.24 1.78 10.19
C ALA A 124 -8.83 2.32 9.90
N ALA A 125 -8.74 3.45 9.19
CA ALA A 125 -7.48 4.06 8.79
C ALA A 125 -7.10 5.25 9.68
N SER A 126 -5.84 5.31 10.12
CA SER A 126 -5.35 6.40 10.98
C SER A 126 -4.88 7.66 10.26
N SER A 127 -4.64 7.58 8.96
CA SER A 127 -4.28 8.70 8.11
C SER A 127 -5.11 8.72 6.83
N ASP A 128 -4.72 9.59 5.90
CA ASP A 128 -5.40 9.93 4.66
C ASP A 128 -5.08 9.02 3.46
N SER A 129 -4.24 8.00 3.68
CA SER A 129 -3.81 7.09 2.62
C SER A 129 -3.56 5.70 3.18
N ILE A 130 -3.92 4.67 2.41
CA ILE A 130 -3.55 3.28 2.68
C ILE A 130 -2.63 2.77 1.58
N ASN A 131 -1.72 1.87 1.94
CA ASN A 131 -0.89 1.13 1.01
C ASN A 131 -1.03 -0.37 1.27
N PHE A 132 -0.78 -1.18 0.24
CA PHE A 132 -0.90 -2.63 0.29
C PHE A 132 -0.09 -3.28 -0.83
N SER A 133 0.78 -4.24 -0.51
CA SER A 133 1.70 -4.84 -1.49
C SER A 133 1.33 -6.28 -1.84
N TYR A 134 1.33 -6.60 -3.13
CA TYR A 134 0.92 -7.91 -3.64
C TYR A 134 1.64 -8.29 -4.93
N VAL A 135 1.56 -9.56 -5.30
CA VAL A 135 1.97 -10.13 -6.57
C VAL A 135 0.83 -10.99 -7.10
N PHE A 136 0.49 -10.82 -8.38
CA PHE A 136 -0.46 -11.67 -9.09
C PHE A 136 0.31 -12.68 -9.95
N ALA A 137 -0.11 -13.93 -9.96
CA ALA A 137 0.53 -15.05 -10.66
C ALA A 137 -0.53 -15.94 -11.32
N SER A 138 -0.18 -16.58 -12.43
CA SER A 138 -1.13 -17.41 -13.19
C SER A 138 -0.41 -18.46 -14.03
N ASP A 139 -1.05 -19.62 -14.20
CA ASP A 139 -0.70 -20.65 -15.18
C ASP A 139 -1.29 -20.36 -16.58
N GLU A 140 -2.08 -19.30 -16.72
CA GLU A 140 -2.54 -18.83 -18.03
C GLU A 140 -1.49 -18.03 -18.80
N TYR A 141 -0.46 -17.56 -18.09
CA TYR A 141 0.67 -16.94 -18.74
C TYR A 141 1.44 -17.99 -19.53
N THR A 142 1.86 -17.76 -20.77
CA THR A 142 1.53 -16.62 -21.63
C THR A 142 0.58 -16.98 -22.78
N GLU A 143 0.27 -18.27 -22.89
CA GLU A 143 -0.45 -18.92 -23.96
C GLU A 143 -1.84 -18.34 -24.19
N TYR A 144 -2.48 -17.87 -23.12
CA TYR A 144 -3.87 -17.43 -23.12
C TYR A 144 -4.04 -15.91 -23.05
N VAL A 145 -2.94 -15.16 -23.09
CA VAL A 145 -2.96 -13.69 -23.17
C VAL A 145 -3.77 -13.24 -24.39
N ASN A 146 -4.75 -12.36 -24.14
CA ASN A 146 -5.81 -11.84 -25.02
C ASN A 146 -6.95 -12.82 -25.34
N SER A 147 -7.05 -13.96 -24.65
CA SER A 147 -8.16 -14.91 -24.82
C SER A 147 -8.90 -15.22 -23.52
N ILE A 148 -8.17 -15.39 -22.42
CA ILE A 148 -8.71 -15.52 -21.07
C ILE A 148 -8.19 -14.33 -20.25
N ASN A 149 -8.84 -13.98 -19.15
CA ASN A 149 -8.46 -12.80 -18.36
C ASN A 149 -8.64 -13.02 -16.87
N ASP A 150 -7.98 -14.04 -16.34
CA ASP A 150 -7.89 -14.25 -14.89
C ASP A 150 -7.50 -12.96 -14.17
N ILE A 151 -8.19 -12.69 -13.07
CA ILE A 151 -8.20 -11.37 -12.48
C ILE A 151 -8.16 -11.42 -10.96
N PHE A 152 -7.35 -10.52 -10.40
CA PHE A 152 -7.40 -10.14 -9.00
C PHE A 152 -7.86 -8.69 -8.89
N ALA A 153 -8.76 -8.43 -7.95
CA ALA A 153 -9.17 -7.08 -7.59
C ALA A 153 -9.04 -6.84 -6.09
N PHE A 154 -8.69 -5.61 -5.77
CA PHE A 154 -8.75 -5.08 -4.42
C PHE A 154 -9.75 -3.94 -4.42
N PHE A 155 -10.95 -4.22 -3.96
CA PHE A 155 -12.04 -3.26 -3.88
C PHE A 155 -12.05 -2.53 -2.53
N ILE A 156 -12.35 -1.23 -2.60
CA ILE A 156 -12.55 -0.36 -1.44
C ILE A 156 -13.84 0.45 -1.60
N SER A 157 -14.61 0.55 -0.53
CA SER A 157 -15.77 1.44 -0.41
C SER A 157 -15.82 2.11 0.97
N GLY A 158 -16.43 3.29 1.06
CA GLY A 158 -16.51 4.03 2.33
C GLY A 158 -16.58 5.56 2.15
N PRO A 159 -16.39 6.33 3.24
CA PRO A 159 -16.46 7.79 3.20
C PRO A 159 -15.52 8.42 2.18
N GLY A 160 -16.04 9.33 1.36
CA GLY A 160 -15.28 9.99 0.29
C GLY A 160 -15.12 9.17 -1.00
N ILE A 161 -15.53 7.90 -1.02
CA ILE A 161 -15.48 7.02 -2.19
C ILE A 161 -16.90 6.86 -2.75
N THR A 162 -17.05 7.07 -4.06
CA THR A 162 -18.35 6.86 -4.73
C THR A 162 -18.46 5.42 -5.17
N GLY A 163 -19.39 4.68 -4.58
CA GLY A 163 -19.56 3.25 -4.86
C GLY A 163 -18.38 2.43 -4.36
N GLU A 164 -18.03 1.40 -5.11
CA GLU A 164 -16.88 0.55 -4.87
C GLU A 164 -15.84 0.75 -5.98
N GLN A 165 -14.56 0.80 -5.61
CA GLN A 165 -13.46 1.09 -6.53
C GLN A 165 -12.38 0.02 -6.43
N ASN A 166 -11.93 -0.51 -7.58
CA ASN A 166 -10.74 -1.35 -7.63
C ASN A 166 -9.47 -0.48 -7.56
N ILE A 167 -8.58 -0.80 -6.62
CA ILE A 167 -7.29 -0.13 -6.40
C ILE A 167 -6.09 -1.02 -6.76
N ALA A 168 -6.33 -2.26 -7.19
CA ALA A 168 -5.32 -3.15 -7.76
C ALA A 168 -5.13 -2.83 -9.26
N LEU A 169 -4.44 -1.72 -9.54
CA LEU A 169 -4.23 -1.18 -10.89
C LEU A 169 -2.78 -1.29 -11.34
N VAL A 170 -2.57 -1.42 -12.65
CA VAL A 170 -1.23 -1.37 -13.24
C VAL A 170 -0.64 0.03 -13.02
N PRO A 171 0.57 0.16 -12.43
CA PRO A 171 1.06 1.47 -12.00
C PRO A 171 1.17 2.48 -13.15
N GLY A 172 0.59 3.67 -12.92
CA GLY A 172 0.53 4.75 -13.90
C GLY A 172 -0.65 4.67 -14.89
N THR A 173 -1.57 3.73 -14.70
CA THR A 173 -2.74 3.52 -15.57
C THR A 173 -4.03 3.41 -14.77
N THR A 174 -5.16 3.24 -15.47
CA THR A 174 -6.46 2.86 -14.89
C THR A 174 -6.80 1.39 -15.14
N ASP A 175 -5.87 0.63 -15.72
CA ASP A 175 -6.11 -0.75 -16.11
C ASP A 175 -6.00 -1.66 -14.87
N PRO A 176 -6.93 -2.62 -14.68
CA PRO A 176 -6.83 -3.58 -13.59
C PRO A 176 -5.62 -4.50 -13.79
N VAL A 177 -5.07 -5.04 -12.71
CA VAL A 177 -4.05 -6.09 -12.81
C VAL A 177 -4.71 -7.41 -13.19
N ALA A 178 -4.40 -7.90 -14.38
CA ALA A 178 -4.91 -9.16 -14.94
C ALA A 178 -3.91 -9.66 -15.99
N ILE A 179 -4.10 -10.89 -16.48
CA ILE A 179 -3.15 -11.49 -17.44
C ILE A 179 -3.05 -10.69 -18.76
N ASN A 180 -4.11 -10.01 -19.18
CA ASN A 180 -4.11 -9.22 -20.42
C ASN A 180 -3.44 -7.85 -20.28
N THR A 181 -3.29 -7.35 -19.06
CA THR A 181 -2.75 -6.02 -18.79
C THR A 181 -1.29 -6.05 -18.32
N VAL A 182 -0.84 -7.18 -17.75
CA VAL A 182 0.56 -7.38 -17.31
C VAL A 182 1.12 -8.68 -17.86
N ASN A 183 1.84 -8.61 -18.97
CA ASN A 183 2.51 -9.73 -19.64
C ASN A 183 3.72 -9.23 -20.45
N CYS A 184 4.39 -10.10 -21.20
CA CYS A 184 5.56 -9.70 -21.99
C CYS A 184 5.25 -8.79 -23.20
N LEU A 185 3.98 -8.63 -23.60
CA LEU A 185 3.56 -7.75 -24.70
C LEU A 185 2.96 -6.43 -24.20
N ASN A 186 2.31 -6.42 -23.03
CA ASN A 186 1.66 -5.26 -22.43
C ASN A 186 2.00 -5.17 -20.94
N GLY A 187 2.34 -3.99 -20.42
CA GLY A 187 2.69 -3.85 -19.00
C GLY A 187 4.00 -4.57 -18.60
N SER A 188 4.88 -4.85 -19.57
CA SER A 188 6.01 -5.78 -19.41
C SER A 188 7.09 -5.37 -18.40
N LEU A 189 7.11 -4.10 -17.99
CA LEU A 189 7.93 -3.62 -16.86
C LEU A 189 7.56 -4.31 -15.54
N TYR A 190 6.30 -4.73 -15.41
CA TYR A 190 5.74 -5.32 -14.21
C TYR A 190 5.55 -6.83 -14.33
N TYR A 191 6.00 -7.45 -15.42
CA TYR A 191 5.86 -8.88 -15.67
C TYR A 191 7.19 -9.62 -15.44
N ILE A 192 7.11 -10.78 -14.80
CA ILE A 192 8.20 -11.72 -14.59
C ILE A 192 7.79 -13.05 -15.23
N CYS A 193 8.59 -13.49 -16.19
CA CYS A 193 8.43 -14.80 -16.81
C CYS A 193 8.92 -15.91 -15.89
N ASN A 194 8.12 -16.96 -15.72
CA ASN A 194 8.47 -18.12 -14.89
C ASN A 194 8.27 -19.46 -15.61
N ASP A 195 7.99 -19.44 -16.92
CA ASP A 195 7.85 -20.63 -17.74
C ASP A 195 9.13 -20.89 -18.57
N PRO A 196 9.82 -22.02 -18.35
CA PRO A 196 11.01 -22.38 -19.11
C PRO A 196 10.77 -22.89 -20.53
N LEU A 197 9.52 -23.23 -20.86
CA LEU A 197 9.09 -23.63 -22.20
C LEU A 197 8.51 -22.45 -23.00
N ASN A 198 8.45 -21.27 -22.39
CA ASN A 198 7.84 -20.09 -22.98
C ASN A 198 8.53 -19.70 -24.29
N SER A 199 7.82 -19.88 -25.39
CA SER A 199 8.27 -19.51 -26.73
C SER A 199 7.59 -18.25 -27.28
N GLN A 200 6.65 -17.68 -26.52
CA GLN A 200 5.86 -16.52 -26.93
C GLN A 200 6.50 -15.20 -26.53
N CYS A 201 7.24 -15.16 -25.42
CA CYS A 201 7.96 -13.97 -24.99
C CYS A 201 9.35 -13.85 -25.66
N ASP A 202 9.74 -12.62 -26.01
CA ASP A 202 11.07 -12.32 -26.54
C ASP A 202 12.17 -12.75 -25.55
N ALA A 203 13.31 -13.21 -26.07
CA ALA A 203 14.49 -13.60 -25.29
C ALA A 203 14.99 -12.48 -24.35
N THR A 204 14.59 -11.22 -24.57
CA THR A 204 14.89 -10.10 -23.67
C THR A 204 14.24 -10.20 -22.29
N TYR A 205 13.20 -11.00 -22.11
CA TYR A 205 12.51 -11.17 -20.82
C TYR A 205 13.17 -12.21 -19.90
N ASN A 206 14.29 -12.81 -20.33
CA ASN A 206 15.10 -13.74 -19.55
C ASN A 206 14.27 -14.80 -18.80
N CYS A 207 13.29 -15.41 -19.49
CA CYS A 207 12.58 -16.57 -18.96
C CYS A 207 13.60 -17.62 -18.47
N PRO A 208 13.32 -18.32 -17.35
CA PRO A 208 14.21 -19.33 -16.82
C PRO A 208 14.51 -20.38 -17.90
N THR A 209 15.76 -20.77 -18.10
CA THR A 209 16.09 -21.79 -19.13
C THR A 209 15.82 -23.22 -18.66
N ASP A 210 15.51 -23.40 -17.38
CA ASP A 210 15.30 -24.67 -16.72
C ASP A 210 14.34 -24.45 -15.54
N ALA A 211 13.35 -25.34 -15.41
CA ALA A 211 12.37 -25.34 -14.33
C ALA A 211 13.02 -25.25 -12.93
N SER A 212 14.19 -25.87 -12.73
CA SER A 212 14.92 -25.82 -11.46
C SER A 212 15.44 -24.45 -11.04
N LEU A 213 15.35 -23.44 -11.92
CA LEU A 213 15.65 -22.02 -11.63
C LEU A 213 14.43 -21.25 -11.12
N THR A 214 13.25 -21.88 -11.10
CA THR A 214 12.00 -21.32 -10.58
C THR A 214 11.73 -21.83 -9.17
N THR A 215 10.89 -21.13 -8.44
CA THR A 215 10.57 -21.48 -7.05
C THR A 215 9.07 -21.45 -6.74
N ILE A 216 8.25 -21.06 -7.72
CA ILE A 216 6.79 -21.18 -7.76
C ILE A 216 6.39 -21.94 -9.02
N GLU A 217 5.20 -22.53 -9.02
CA GLU A 217 4.72 -23.33 -10.16
C GLU A 217 4.15 -22.47 -11.29
N TYR A 218 3.47 -21.36 -10.99
CA TYR A 218 2.82 -20.51 -11.99
C TYR A 218 3.75 -20.10 -13.15
N ASP A 219 3.25 -20.15 -14.39
CA ASP A 219 4.01 -19.82 -15.61
C ASP A 219 4.44 -18.34 -15.73
N GLY A 220 3.77 -17.44 -15.02
CA GLY A 220 4.18 -16.04 -14.93
C GLY A 220 3.61 -15.33 -13.72
N PHE A 221 4.24 -14.23 -13.33
CA PHE A 221 3.79 -13.41 -12.21
C PHE A 221 4.23 -11.95 -12.33
N THR A 222 3.62 -11.06 -11.56
CA THR A 222 3.98 -9.65 -11.57
C THR A 222 5.22 -9.37 -10.71
N THR A 223 5.91 -8.27 -10.94
CA THR A 223 6.73 -7.64 -9.89
C THR A 223 5.87 -7.33 -8.66
N VAL A 224 6.47 -7.05 -7.50
CA VAL A 224 5.70 -6.56 -6.35
C VAL A 224 5.03 -5.24 -6.69
N LEU A 225 3.71 -5.24 -6.74
CA LEU A 225 2.87 -4.07 -6.97
C LEU A 225 2.37 -3.53 -5.64
N THR A 226 2.01 -2.25 -5.63
CA THR A 226 1.43 -1.59 -4.45
C THR A 226 0.12 -0.93 -4.85
N ALA A 227 -0.98 -1.41 -4.27
CA ALA A 227 -2.26 -0.71 -4.29
C ALA A 227 -2.21 0.45 -3.30
N VAL A 228 -2.69 1.62 -3.72
CA VAL A 228 -2.76 2.83 -2.91
C VAL A 228 -4.15 3.42 -3.04
N ALA A 229 -4.73 3.85 -1.93
CA ALA A 229 -6.00 4.57 -1.93
C ALA A 229 -5.95 5.78 -0.99
N ASN A 230 -6.53 6.88 -1.43
CA ASN A 230 -6.81 8.01 -0.57
C ASN A 230 -8.04 7.68 0.28
N VAL A 231 -7.93 7.93 1.57
CA VAL A 231 -8.96 7.71 2.58
C VAL A 231 -9.08 8.94 3.48
N GLN A 232 -10.05 8.96 4.36
CA GLN A 232 -10.23 10.00 5.36
C GLN A 232 -9.74 9.46 6.71
N PRO A 233 -8.88 10.21 7.42
CA PRO A 233 -8.42 9.80 8.74
C PRO A 233 -9.57 9.48 9.69
N CYS A 234 -9.42 8.42 10.47
CA CYS A 234 -10.36 7.95 11.47
C CYS A 234 -11.76 7.60 10.95
N GLN A 235 -11.83 7.22 9.67
CA GLN A 235 -13.01 6.62 9.07
C GLN A 235 -12.81 5.11 8.86
N THR A 236 -13.94 4.42 8.76
CA THR A 236 -13.98 2.99 8.44
C THR A 236 -14.35 2.79 6.97
N TYR A 237 -13.61 1.90 6.32
CA TYR A 237 -13.77 1.47 4.94
C TYR A 237 -14.07 -0.01 4.89
N HIS A 238 -14.81 -0.45 3.88
CA HIS A 238 -15.01 -1.85 3.59
C HIS A 238 -14.04 -2.28 2.48
N LEU A 239 -13.30 -3.36 2.72
CA LEU A 239 -12.33 -3.93 1.80
C LEU A 239 -12.80 -5.31 1.34
N LYS A 240 -12.71 -5.56 0.04
CA LYS A 240 -12.97 -6.86 -0.59
C LYS A 240 -11.79 -7.21 -1.51
N LEU A 241 -11.12 -8.32 -1.21
CA LEU A 241 -10.03 -8.88 -2.01
C LEU A 241 -10.57 -10.13 -2.69
N ALA A 242 -10.57 -10.14 -4.01
CA ALA A 242 -11.17 -11.22 -4.78
C ALA A 242 -10.26 -11.67 -5.91
N ILE A 243 -10.14 -12.98 -6.09
CA ILE A 243 -9.49 -13.63 -7.24
C ILE A 243 -10.40 -14.72 -7.78
N ALA A 244 -10.44 -14.89 -9.09
CA ALA A 244 -11.25 -15.91 -9.76
C ALA A 244 -10.65 -16.26 -11.13
N ASP A 245 -10.95 -17.47 -11.60
CA ASP A 245 -10.70 -17.86 -12.99
C ASP A 245 -11.68 -17.13 -13.89
N ALA A 246 -11.24 -16.75 -15.08
CA ALA A 246 -12.09 -16.17 -16.11
C ALA A 246 -12.40 -17.20 -17.21
N SER A 247 -13.58 -17.11 -17.81
CA SER A 247 -14.06 -17.95 -18.92
C SER A 247 -14.29 -19.44 -18.57
N ASP A 248 -13.35 -20.13 -17.95
CA ASP A 248 -13.50 -21.50 -17.43
C ASP A 248 -12.85 -21.66 -16.04
N GLU A 249 -12.58 -22.90 -15.62
CA GLU A 249 -12.10 -23.29 -14.28
C GLU A 249 -10.81 -24.14 -14.37
N ILE A 250 -10.11 -24.09 -15.51
CA ILE A 250 -9.08 -25.09 -15.86
C ILE A 250 -7.66 -24.69 -15.47
N LEU A 251 -7.29 -23.42 -15.61
CA LEU A 251 -5.94 -22.95 -15.26
C LEU A 251 -6.06 -21.99 -14.11
N ASP A 252 -5.26 -22.24 -13.07
CA ASP A 252 -5.44 -21.55 -11.81
C ASP A 252 -4.58 -20.27 -11.78
N SER A 253 -5.10 -19.27 -11.08
CA SER A 253 -4.37 -18.06 -10.69
C SER A 253 -4.24 -17.93 -9.18
N GLY A 254 -3.25 -17.14 -8.75
CA GLY A 254 -2.94 -16.88 -7.35
C GLY A 254 -2.50 -15.44 -7.09
N VAL A 255 -2.91 -14.89 -5.96
CA VAL A 255 -2.42 -13.60 -5.46
C VAL A 255 -1.66 -13.80 -4.15
N PHE A 256 -0.41 -13.34 -4.12
CA PHE A 256 0.47 -13.33 -2.96
C PHE A 256 0.44 -11.95 -2.35
N ILE A 257 -0.01 -11.87 -1.11
CA ILE A 257 -0.21 -10.60 -0.43
C ILE A 257 0.75 -10.51 0.74
N LYS A 258 1.55 -9.44 0.78
CA LYS A 258 2.59 -9.25 1.79
C LYS A 258 2.03 -9.01 3.20
N ALA A 259 2.56 -9.74 4.18
CA ALA A 259 2.25 -9.55 5.60
C ALA A 259 2.58 -8.12 6.06
N SER A 260 1.74 -7.57 6.93
CA SER A 260 1.84 -6.20 7.47
C SER A 260 1.96 -5.09 6.42
N SER A 261 1.59 -5.37 5.16
CA SER A 261 1.66 -4.36 4.10
C SER A 261 0.43 -3.48 4.04
N LEU A 262 -0.73 -3.92 4.57
CA LEU A 262 -1.90 -3.06 4.71
C LEU A 262 -1.61 -2.04 5.80
N SER A 263 -1.23 -0.82 5.43
CA SER A 263 -0.78 0.16 6.41
C SER A 263 -1.12 1.59 6.04
N THR A 264 -1.03 2.46 7.03
CA THR A 264 -1.11 3.91 6.93
C THR A 264 -0.18 4.53 7.96
N ALA A 265 0.02 5.85 7.90
CA ALA A 265 0.68 6.55 8.99
C ALA A 265 -0.10 6.36 10.30
N ALA A 266 0.61 6.11 11.40
CA ALA A 266 -0.02 5.86 12.71
C ALA A 266 -0.73 7.09 13.31
N SER A 267 -0.51 8.26 12.72
CA SER A 267 -1.11 9.53 13.10
C SER A 267 -1.23 10.39 11.85
N SER A 268 -2.19 11.30 11.85
CA SER A 268 -2.35 12.31 10.79
C SER A 268 -2.01 13.69 11.31
N VAL A 269 -1.53 14.55 10.42
CA VAL A 269 -1.28 15.96 10.69
C VAL A 269 -2.16 16.80 9.79
N THR A 270 -2.85 17.77 10.39
CA THR A 270 -3.63 18.76 9.64
C THR A 270 -3.21 20.15 10.05
N VAL A 271 -3.32 21.11 9.13
CA VAL A 271 -3.08 22.52 9.41
C VAL A 271 -4.29 23.33 9.07
N SER A 272 -4.64 24.22 9.99
CA SER A 272 -5.70 25.20 9.81
C SER A 272 -5.17 26.61 10.07
N THR A 273 -5.59 27.52 9.20
CA THR A 273 -5.33 28.96 9.28
C THR A 273 -6.62 29.70 8.91
N PRO A 274 -6.84 30.92 9.44
CA PRO A 274 -7.95 31.77 8.99
C PRO A 274 -7.71 32.34 7.59
N TYR A 275 -6.48 32.25 7.08
CA TYR A 275 -6.08 32.77 5.78
C TYR A 275 -5.35 31.69 4.98
N ASN A 276 -5.80 31.46 3.75
CA ASN A 276 -5.23 30.48 2.84
C ASN A 276 -4.84 31.23 1.56
N ASP A 277 -3.58 31.12 1.15
CA ASP A 277 -3.05 31.88 0.03
C ASP A 277 -3.79 31.47 -1.27
N PRO A 278 -4.43 32.40 -2.00
CA PRO A 278 -5.27 32.08 -3.14
C PRO A 278 -4.49 31.60 -4.37
N ILE A 279 -3.17 31.79 -4.40
CA ILE A 279 -2.31 31.39 -5.53
C ILE A 279 -1.81 29.95 -5.35
N THR A 280 -1.28 29.64 -4.18
CA THR A 280 -0.63 28.37 -3.85
C THR A 280 -1.57 27.41 -3.12
N ASN A 281 -2.69 27.91 -2.59
CA ASN A 281 -3.61 27.16 -1.72
C ASN A 281 -2.90 26.54 -0.50
N LEU A 282 -1.78 27.16 -0.07
CA LEU A 282 -1.07 26.80 1.14
C LEU A 282 -1.59 27.63 2.32
N PRO A 283 -1.72 27.03 3.51
CA PRO A 283 -2.06 27.77 4.72
C PRO A 283 -0.96 28.80 4.98
N ALA A 284 -1.36 30.06 5.01
CA ALA A 284 -0.47 31.18 5.23
C ALA A 284 -0.82 31.90 6.53
N VAL A 285 0.23 32.40 7.18
CA VAL A 285 0.16 33.19 8.40
C VAL A 285 0.81 34.53 8.14
N VAL A 286 0.38 35.55 8.87
CA VAL A 286 0.82 36.93 8.67
C VAL A 286 1.27 37.45 10.02
N GLU A 287 2.45 38.07 10.07
CA GLU A 287 2.98 38.64 11.30
C GLU A 287 2.00 39.58 11.98
N GLY A 288 1.73 39.27 13.26
CA GLY A 288 0.81 40.04 14.09
C GLY A 288 -0.66 40.00 13.68
N CYS A 289 -1.04 39.15 12.72
CA CYS A 289 -2.41 39.08 12.23
C CYS A 289 -3.03 37.69 12.41
N PHE A 290 -2.40 36.65 11.87
CA PHE A 290 -2.94 35.29 11.88
C PHE A 290 -1.87 34.29 12.29
N SER A 291 -2.24 33.35 13.15
CA SER A 291 -1.41 32.20 13.53
C SER A 291 -1.96 30.93 12.89
N ALA A 292 -1.11 29.93 12.67
CA ALA A 292 -1.54 28.61 12.21
C ALA A 292 -1.71 27.68 13.42
N THR A 293 -2.71 26.81 13.34
CA THR A 293 -2.86 25.67 14.24
C THR A 293 -2.57 24.40 13.47
N VAL A 294 -1.48 23.73 13.86
CA VAL A 294 -1.13 22.38 13.43
C VAL A 294 -1.75 21.40 14.41
N GLU A 295 -2.79 20.70 13.99
CA GLU A 295 -3.42 19.64 14.79
C GLU A 295 -2.79 18.29 14.41
N VAL A 296 -2.24 17.61 15.40
CA VAL A 296 -1.83 16.21 15.27
C VAL A 296 -2.91 15.31 15.87
N GLN A 297 -3.28 14.26 15.17
CA GLN A 297 -4.40 13.40 15.56
C GLN A 297 -4.04 11.91 15.49
N THR A 298 -4.48 11.17 16.50
CA THR A 298 -4.61 9.71 16.51
C THR A 298 -6.10 9.35 16.50
N CYS A 299 -6.46 8.17 15.97
CA CYS A 299 -7.88 7.80 15.94
C CYS A 299 -8.42 7.28 17.26
N ASN A 300 -7.54 6.77 18.11
CA ASN A 300 -7.91 6.27 19.42
C ASN A 300 -7.16 7.02 20.52
N PRO A 301 -7.84 7.44 21.59
CA PRO A 301 -7.17 8.00 22.76
C PRO A 301 -6.27 6.95 23.42
N SER A 302 -5.04 7.33 23.73
CA SER A 302 -4.11 6.48 24.48
C SER A 302 -4.29 6.69 25.98
N THR A 303 -4.10 5.64 26.80
CA THR A 303 -4.06 5.76 28.27
C THR A 303 -2.77 6.40 28.77
N ASP A 304 -1.73 6.43 27.93
CA ASP A 304 -0.44 7.07 28.19
C ASP A 304 -0.25 8.27 27.24
N SER A 305 0.65 9.19 27.59
CA SER A 305 0.99 10.31 26.71
C SER A 305 1.69 9.81 25.44
N VAL A 306 1.24 10.26 24.27
CA VAL A 306 1.90 9.96 23.00
C VAL A 306 2.79 11.14 22.60
N ALA A 307 4.08 10.89 22.40
CA ALA A 307 5.01 11.89 21.89
C ALA A 307 5.17 11.73 20.37
N LEU A 308 4.95 12.82 19.64
CA LEU A 308 5.20 12.91 18.21
C LEU A 308 6.38 13.84 17.99
N HIS A 309 7.45 13.31 17.38
CA HIS A 309 8.67 14.06 17.09
C HIS A 309 8.62 14.64 15.69
N TYR A 310 9.17 15.84 15.54
CA TYR A 310 9.31 16.48 14.24
C TYR A 310 10.62 17.25 14.12
N THR A 311 11.11 17.37 12.89
CA THR A 311 12.19 18.31 12.56
C THR A 311 11.61 19.56 11.92
N ILE A 312 12.22 20.70 12.22
CA ILE A 312 11.85 22.01 11.69
C ILE A 312 12.79 22.35 10.53
N SER A 313 12.24 22.75 9.41
CA SER A 313 12.94 23.21 8.21
C SER A 313 12.22 24.42 7.61
N GLY A 314 12.66 24.89 6.45
CA GLY A 314 12.16 26.10 5.79
C GLY A 314 13.17 27.25 5.85
N THR A 315 12.71 28.45 5.50
CA THR A 315 13.53 29.67 5.52
C THR A 315 13.35 30.46 6.81
N ALA A 316 12.18 30.35 7.46
CA ALA A 316 11.91 30.96 8.75
C ALA A 316 12.68 30.24 9.88
N THR A 317 13.16 31.02 10.83
CA THR A 317 14.02 30.66 11.95
C THR A 317 13.19 30.53 13.24
N ASN A 318 13.19 29.32 13.81
CA ASN A 318 12.50 29.01 15.07
C ASN A 318 12.95 29.92 16.23
N GLY A 319 12.02 30.70 16.79
CA GLY A 319 12.27 31.65 17.87
C GLY A 319 12.73 33.04 17.43
N THR A 320 12.87 33.29 16.12
CA THR A 320 13.13 34.63 15.55
C THR A 320 11.90 35.12 14.81
N ASP A 321 11.43 34.35 13.82
CA ASP A 321 10.35 34.78 12.91
C ASP A 321 8.98 34.29 13.40
N TYR A 322 8.98 33.32 14.32
CA TYR A 322 7.81 32.86 15.06
C TYR A 322 8.21 32.40 16.46
N ASN A 323 7.21 32.32 17.37
CA ASN A 323 7.43 31.87 18.74
C ASN A 323 8.19 30.53 18.79
N GLN A 324 9.17 30.42 19.69
CA GLN A 324 9.98 29.22 19.80
C GLN A 324 9.11 27.99 20.10
N ILE A 325 9.18 27.00 19.20
CA ILE A 325 8.55 25.68 19.39
C ILE A 325 9.60 24.62 19.72
N ALA A 326 9.17 23.54 20.37
CA ALA A 326 10.00 22.36 20.63
C ALA A 326 10.19 21.51 19.35
N ASP A 327 10.90 20.40 19.46
CA ASP A 327 11.07 19.37 18.41
C ASP A 327 10.04 18.22 18.55
N SER A 328 9.03 18.42 19.39
CA SER A 328 8.01 17.43 19.70
C SER A 328 6.72 18.06 20.21
N ILE A 329 5.63 17.29 20.06
CA ILE A 329 4.31 17.59 20.63
C ILE A 329 3.79 16.35 21.36
N PHE A 330 3.07 16.56 22.46
CA PHE A 330 2.51 15.49 23.26
C PHE A 330 0.99 15.50 23.15
N ILE A 331 0.40 14.34 22.81
CA ILE A 331 -1.03 14.08 22.99
C ILE A 331 -1.19 13.55 24.42
N PRO A 332 -1.91 14.28 25.31
CA PRO A 332 -2.10 13.86 26.70
C PRO A 332 -2.90 12.55 26.82
N PRO A 333 -2.74 11.81 27.94
CA PRO A 333 -3.57 10.65 28.26
C PRO A 333 -5.07 10.95 28.14
N GLY A 334 -5.80 10.08 27.46
CA GLY A 334 -7.25 10.18 27.25
C GLY A 334 -7.67 11.16 26.15
N LEU A 335 -6.73 11.84 25.50
CA LEU A 335 -7.00 12.66 24.31
C LEU A 335 -6.53 11.95 23.04
N SER A 336 -7.11 12.34 21.91
CA SER A 336 -6.81 11.83 20.57
C SER A 336 -6.15 12.88 19.67
N SER A 337 -6.02 14.12 20.13
CA SER A 337 -5.33 15.17 19.38
C SER A 337 -4.63 16.18 20.28
N ALA A 338 -3.70 16.92 19.69
CA ALA A 338 -3.02 18.05 20.30
C ALA A 338 -2.72 19.11 19.24
N ASN A 339 -2.69 20.38 19.70
CA ASN A 339 -2.47 21.53 18.83
C ASN A 339 -1.09 22.15 19.08
N LEU A 340 -0.34 22.33 18.00
CA LEU A 340 0.86 23.16 17.94
C LEU A 340 0.49 24.47 17.25
N ILE A 341 0.82 25.60 17.88
CA ILE A 341 0.56 26.92 17.31
C ILE A 341 1.84 27.46 16.69
N ILE A 342 1.78 27.85 15.42
CA ILE A 342 2.81 28.65 14.75
C ILE A 342 2.34 30.09 14.76
N ASP A 343 2.99 30.90 15.60
CA ASP A 343 2.62 32.29 15.86
C ASP A 343 3.75 33.23 15.40
N PRO A 344 3.62 33.84 14.20
CA PRO A 344 4.66 34.70 13.65
C PRO A 344 4.87 35.97 14.48
N LEU A 345 6.13 36.37 14.64
CA LEU A 345 6.54 37.49 15.49
C LEU A 345 6.68 38.77 14.67
N VAL A 346 5.98 39.82 15.08
CA VAL A 346 6.21 41.15 14.50
C VAL A 346 7.52 41.71 15.02
N ASP A 347 8.52 41.85 14.16
CA ASP A 347 9.84 42.36 14.54
C ASP A 347 10.14 43.76 13.94
N GLY A 348 9.33 44.18 12.96
CA GLY A 348 9.43 45.49 12.30
C GLY A 348 10.53 45.57 11.23
N VAL A 349 11.11 44.44 10.84
CA VAL A 349 11.96 44.29 9.66
C VAL A 349 11.05 43.93 8.49
N SER A 350 11.37 44.46 7.30
CA SER A 350 10.64 44.02 6.11
C SER A 350 11.41 42.89 5.43
N GLU A 351 10.71 41.79 5.22
CA GLU A 351 11.28 40.52 4.78
C GLU A 351 10.53 39.98 3.55
N SER A 352 11.19 39.06 2.83
CA SER A 352 10.47 38.26 1.83
C SER A 352 9.59 37.23 2.52
N SER A 353 8.58 36.70 1.82
CA SER A 353 7.82 35.58 2.37
C SER A 353 8.71 34.39 2.71
N GLU A 354 8.43 33.77 3.86
CA GLU A 354 9.22 32.71 4.42
C GLU A 354 8.41 31.44 4.63
N THR A 355 9.08 30.32 4.86
CA THR A 355 8.40 29.04 5.09
C THR A 355 8.86 28.41 6.38
N VAL A 356 7.93 27.76 7.08
CA VAL A 356 8.24 26.76 8.11
C VAL A 356 7.66 25.43 7.68
N THR A 357 8.51 24.40 7.62
CA THR A 357 8.12 23.04 7.29
C THR A 357 8.41 22.12 8.48
N LEU A 358 7.38 21.41 8.94
CA LEU A 358 7.48 20.40 9.97
C LEU A 358 7.44 19.02 9.32
N TYR A 359 8.45 18.20 9.57
CA TYR A 359 8.51 16.81 9.12
C TYR A 359 8.30 15.89 10.32
N PHE A 360 7.23 15.10 10.33
CA PHE A 360 6.85 14.23 11.45
C PHE A 360 7.36 12.82 11.26
N TYR A 361 7.95 12.24 12.31
CA TYR A 361 8.58 10.92 12.27
C TYR A 361 7.90 9.95 13.22
N SER A 362 7.82 8.69 12.80
CA SER A 362 7.54 7.59 13.71
C SER A 362 8.83 7.26 14.48
N THR A 363 8.73 6.44 15.53
CA THR A 363 9.89 6.05 16.34
C THR A 363 10.99 5.26 15.58
N SER A 364 10.77 4.93 14.29
CA SER A 364 11.73 4.67 13.20
C SER A 364 10.90 4.21 11.98
N PRO A 365 11.21 4.56 10.71
CA PRO A 365 12.53 4.86 10.14
C PRO A 365 12.71 6.32 9.72
N SER A 366 13.91 6.64 9.23
CA SER A 366 14.47 7.96 8.85
C SER A 366 13.69 8.81 7.84
N ASN A 367 12.50 8.38 7.40
CA ASN A 367 11.66 9.12 6.49
C ASN A 367 10.45 9.66 7.27
N PRO A 368 10.10 10.93 7.10
CA PRO A 368 8.90 11.47 7.71
C PRO A 368 7.67 10.74 7.16
N TYR A 369 6.73 10.40 8.03
CA TYR A 369 5.46 9.80 7.61
C TYR A 369 4.45 10.86 7.16
N ASP A 370 4.63 12.10 7.61
CA ASP A 370 3.80 13.24 7.25
C ASP A 370 4.63 14.53 7.34
N SER A 371 4.19 15.57 6.65
CA SER A 371 4.80 16.88 6.71
C SER A 371 3.79 17.97 6.47
N VAL A 372 4.01 19.13 7.08
CA VAL A 372 3.24 20.32 6.74
C VAL A 372 4.13 21.53 6.53
N THR A 373 3.79 22.33 5.53
CA THR A 373 4.46 23.59 5.21
C THR A 373 3.48 24.74 5.41
N ILE A 374 3.93 25.76 6.12
CA ILE A 374 3.19 26.99 6.38
C ILE A 374 4.00 28.14 5.80
N LEU A 375 3.32 29.01 5.05
CA LEU A 375 3.90 30.23 4.50
C LEU A 375 3.74 31.37 5.52
N ILE A 376 4.82 32.07 5.84
CA ILE A 376 4.84 33.26 6.69
C ILE A 376 4.97 34.49 5.79
N LEU A 377 4.03 35.42 5.95
CA LEU A 377 4.02 36.70 5.27
C LEU A 377 4.36 37.79 6.28
N ASP A 378 5.36 38.62 5.96
CA ASP A 378 5.75 39.82 6.73
C ASP A 378 4.54 40.77 6.89
N SER A 379 3.91 41.15 5.78
CA SER A 379 2.77 42.06 5.82
C SER A 379 1.76 41.82 4.70
N LEU A 380 0.51 42.23 4.94
CA LEU A 380 -0.52 42.30 3.92
C LEU A 380 -0.59 43.73 3.34
N ILE A 381 -0.84 43.85 2.04
CA ILE A 381 -0.94 45.17 1.39
C ILE A 381 -2.41 45.59 1.30
N ALA A 382 -2.75 46.72 1.92
CA ALA A 382 -4.03 47.38 1.74
C ALA A 382 -3.95 48.38 0.58
N ILE A 383 -4.75 48.16 -0.47
CA ILE A 383 -4.84 49.10 -1.60
C ILE A 383 -6.15 49.87 -1.51
N ALA A 384 -6.06 51.20 -1.39
CA ALA A 384 -7.17 52.08 -1.72
C ALA A 384 -7.25 52.18 -3.25
N SER A 385 -8.44 52.07 -3.85
CA SER A 385 -8.59 52.03 -5.32
C SER A 385 -7.80 53.15 -6.02
N PRO A 386 -7.28 52.93 -7.24
CA PRO A 386 -6.27 53.80 -7.86
C PRO A 386 -6.70 55.26 -8.07
N ASP A 387 -8.00 55.56 -8.02
CA ASP A 387 -8.54 56.90 -8.28
C ASP A 387 -9.77 57.19 -7.40
N THR A 388 -9.55 57.57 -6.14
CA THR A 388 -10.66 57.96 -5.25
C THR A 388 -10.39 59.32 -4.59
N VAL A 389 -11.13 60.35 -5.00
CA VAL A 389 -11.18 61.63 -4.28
C VAL A 389 -12.16 61.48 -3.11
N ILE A 390 -11.65 61.51 -1.89
CA ILE A 390 -12.44 61.41 -0.65
C ILE A 390 -12.57 62.80 -0.05
N CYS A 391 -13.80 63.34 0.02
CA CYS A 391 -14.07 64.64 0.61
C CYS A 391 -14.17 64.58 2.15
N VAL A 392 -14.01 65.73 2.82
CA VAL A 392 -14.18 65.84 4.28
C VAL A 392 -15.54 65.29 4.71
N GLY A 393 -15.53 64.30 5.61
CA GLY A 393 -16.72 63.63 6.13
C GLY A 393 -17.17 62.38 5.37
N GLN A 394 -16.48 62.00 4.30
CA GLN A 394 -16.71 60.73 3.61
C GLN A 394 -15.81 59.61 4.16
N SER A 395 -16.29 58.38 4.07
CA SER A 395 -15.52 57.17 4.39
C SER A 395 -15.06 56.48 3.11
N ALA A 396 -13.93 55.78 3.17
CA ALA A 396 -13.47 54.89 2.12
C ALA A 396 -13.32 53.46 2.65
N SER A 397 -13.56 52.49 1.76
CA SER A 397 -13.32 51.09 2.05
C SER A 397 -11.93 50.71 1.54
N LEU A 398 -11.14 50.08 2.41
CA LEU A 398 -9.86 49.47 2.05
C LEU A 398 -10.09 47.99 1.84
N THR A 399 -9.47 47.45 0.79
CA THR A 399 -9.38 46.00 0.58
C THR A 399 -7.92 45.61 0.73
N VAL A 400 -7.69 44.59 1.55
CA VAL A 400 -6.37 44.02 1.79
C VAL A 400 -6.21 42.84 0.84
N ASN A 401 -5.13 42.85 0.05
CA ASN A 401 -4.76 41.78 -0.87
C ASN A 401 -3.35 41.30 -0.52
N ASP A 402 -2.98 40.18 -1.13
CA ASP A 402 -1.65 39.60 -1.00
C ASP A 402 -0.64 40.51 -1.68
N ALA A 403 0.56 40.61 -1.09
CA ALA A 403 1.62 41.52 -1.51
C ALA A 403 2.26 41.14 -2.84
#